data_AF-A0A7Y0TQ79-F1
#
_entry.id   AF-A0A7Y0TQ79-F1
#
_cell.length_a   1.000
_cell.length_b   1.000
_cell.length_c   1.000
_cell.angle_alpha   90.00
_cell.angle_beta   90.00
_cell.angle_gamma   90.00
#
_symmetry.space_group_name_H-M   'P 1'
#
loop_
_entity.id
_entity.type
_entity.pdbx_description
1 polymer ?
#
loop_
_entity_poly.entity_id
_entity_poly.type
_entity_poly.pdbx_seq_one_letter_code
_entity_poly.pdbx_strand_id
1 'polypeptide(L)'
;MSVMYGVQRNVIVKNGEFCWHPEMKEPKVRDRSLLDVSSRKFEFVAPEEISQAILQQVKRGFSLSLDDAVSNAARVLGFQRVTAQAKYLFDQQLDGLIKSEVLILRNGSVSVA
;
A
#
# COMPACT_ATOMS: atom_id res chain seq x y z
N MET A 1 -23.90 10.33 -6.02
CA MET A 1 -23.85 9.20 -6.98
C MET A 1 -23.43 7.96 -6.19
N SER A 2 -24.23 6.89 -6.15
CA SER A 2 -23.93 5.71 -5.31
C SER A 2 -22.84 4.85 -5.94
N VAL A 3 -21.95 4.26 -5.13
CA VAL A 3 -20.87 3.36 -5.60
C VAL A 3 -21.45 2.22 -6.45
N MET A 4 -22.60 1.66 -6.07
CA MET A 4 -23.28 0.59 -6.80
C MET A 4 -23.65 1.00 -8.24
N TYR A 5 -24.07 2.25 -8.42
CA TYR A 5 -24.40 2.77 -9.74
C TYR A 5 -23.16 2.91 -10.63
N GLY A 6 -22.02 3.29 -10.03
CA GLY A 6 -20.73 3.35 -10.73
C GLY A 6 -20.19 1.97 -11.12
N VAL A 7 -20.38 0.96 -10.26
CA VAL A 7 -20.03 -0.44 -10.59
C VAL A 7 -20.88 -0.98 -11.73
N GLN A 8 -22.20 -0.77 -11.69
CA GLN A 8 -23.12 -1.23 -12.73
C GLN A 8 -22.81 -0.62 -14.11
N ARG A 9 -22.28 0.59 -14.13
CA ARG A 9 -21.87 1.29 -15.37
C ARG A 9 -20.42 1.05 -15.77
N ASN A 10 -19.73 0.16 -15.06
CA ASN A 10 -18.34 -0.19 -15.33
C ASN A 10 -17.39 1.02 -15.31
N VAL A 11 -17.71 2.03 -14.49
CA VAL A 11 -16.85 3.20 -14.25
C VAL A 11 -16.09 3.11 -12.93
N ILE A 12 -16.44 2.13 -12.09
CA ILE A 12 -15.75 1.77 -10.85
C ILE A 12 -15.67 0.23 -10.79
N VAL A 13 -14.51 -0.30 -10.42
CA VAL A 13 -14.35 -1.72 -10.07
C VAL A 13 -14.24 -1.81 -8.55
N LYS A 14 -15.01 -2.71 -7.90
CA LYS A 14 -14.87 -2.97 -6.47
C LYS A 14 -13.87 -4.10 -6.27
N ASN A 15 -12.83 -3.86 -5.49
CA ASN A 15 -11.86 -4.87 -5.05
C ASN A 15 -11.93 -4.98 -3.53
N GLY A 16 -12.68 -5.96 -3.02
CA GLY A 16 -13.03 -6.05 -1.60
C GLY A 16 -13.86 -4.84 -1.13
N GLU A 17 -13.34 -4.11 -0.14
CA GLU A 17 -13.95 -2.86 0.36
C GLU A 17 -13.44 -1.60 -0.35
N PHE A 18 -12.54 -1.74 -1.32
CA PHE A 18 -11.94 -0.61 -2.02
C PHE A 18 -12.47 -0.45 -3.44
N CYS A 19 -12.46 0.78 -3.95
CA CYS A 19 -12.92 1.13 -5.29
C CYS A 19 -11.74 1.52 -6.18
N TRP A 20 -11.71 0.98 -7.38
CA TRP A 20 -10.67 1.17 -8.40
C TRP A 20 -11.28 1.79 -9.66
N HIS A 21 -10.45 2.50 -10.42
CA HIS A 21 -10.82 2.84 -11.79
C HIS A 21 -10.67 1.59 -12.68
N PRO A 22 -11.59 1.30 -13.62
CA PRO A 22 -11.53 0.10 -14.45
C PRO A 22 -10.24 -0.07 -15.24
N GLU A 23 -9.61 1.03 -15.64
CA GLU A 23 -8.34 1.02 -16.38
C GLU A 23 -7.10 1.10 -15.49
N MET A 24 -7.26 1.07 -14.16
CA MET A 24 -6.14 1.15 -13.21
C MET A 24 -5.37 -0.17 -13.18
N LYS A 25 -4.15 -0.16 -13.75
CA LYS A 25 -3.23 -1.32 -13.70
C LYS A 25 -2.44 -1.40 -12.40
N GLU A 26 -2.09 -0.24 -11.83
CA GLU A 26 -1.36 -0.11 -10.57
C GLU A 26 -2.03 0.95 -9.70
N PRO A 27 -2.26 0.70 -8.40
CA PRO A 27 -2.86 1.69 -7.52
C PRO A 27 -1.89 2.84 -7.26
N LYS A 28 -2.41 4.07 -7.37
CA LYS A 28 -1.65 5.28 -7.08
C LYS A 28 -1.45 5.41 -5.56
N VAL A 29 -0.19 5.50 -5.14
CA VAL A 29 0.19 5.84 -3.75
C VAL A 29 -0.16 7.29 -3.47
N ARG A 30 -1.06 7.53 -2.50
CA ARG A 30 -1.55 8.86 -2.14
C ARG A 30 -1.01 9.30 -0.78
N ASP A 31 -0.53 10.53 -0.73
CA ASP A 31 -0.21 11.18 0.55
C ASP A 31 -1.50 11.64 1.25
N ARG A 32 -1.68 11.21 2.50
CA ARG A 32 -2.83 11.54 3.36
C ARG A 32 -2.49 12.50 4.49
N SER A 33 -1.29 13.09 4.46
CA SER A 33 -0.78 14.00 5.50
C SER A 33 -1.63 15.26 5.70
N LEU A 34 -2.47 15.62 4.73
CA LEU A 34 -3.38 16.78 4.78
C LEU A 34 -4.82 16.43 5.18
N LEU A 35 -5.18 15.15 5.34
CA LEU A 35 -6.53 14.76 5.77
C LEU A 35 -6.76 15.05 7.25
N ASP A 36 -8.01 15.23 7.65
CA ASP A 36 -8.36 15.28 9.07
C ASP A 36 -7.98 13.96 9.79
N VAL A 37 -7.80 14.03 11.10
CA VAL A 37 -7.32 12.87 11.89
C VAL A 37 -8.29 11.69 11.83
N SER A 38 -9.61 11.94 11.77
CA SER A 38 -10.61 10.88 11.70
C SER A 38 -10.59 10.09 10.38
N SER A 39 -10.23 10.77 9.28
CA SER A 39 -10.08 10.20 7.94
C SER A 39 -8.68 9.63 7.68
N ARG A 40 -7.70 9.97 8.52
CA ARG A 40 -6.30 9.54 8.40
C ARG A 40 -6.04 8.25 9.19
N LYS A 41 -6.65 7.15 8.75
CA LYS A 41 -6.46 5.81 9.33
C LYS A 41 -5.87 4.83 8.32
N PHE A 42 -4.95 3.98 8.77
CA PHE A 42 -4.37 2.93 7.91
C PHE A 42 -5.41 1.94 7.39
N GLU A 43 -6.46 1.67 8.16
CA GLU A 43 -7.62 0.84 7.76
C GLU A 43 -8.33 1.38 6.51
N PHE A 44 -8.17 2.66 6.18
CA PHE A 44 -8.74 3.28 4.99
C PHE A 44 -7.75 3.35 3.82
N VAL A 45 -6.57 2.74 3.96
CA VAL A 45 -5.60 2.57 2.88
C VAL A 45 -5.80 1.18 2.29
N ALA A 46 -5.99 1.10 0.98
CA ALA A 46 -6.13 -0.17 0.29
C ALA A 46 -4.85 -1.03 0.46
N PRO A 47 -4.95 -2.34 0.72
CA PRO A 47 -3.81 -3.24 0.81
C PRO A 47 -2.86 -3.14 -0.40
N GLU A 48 -3.42 -2.99 -1.60
CA GLU A 48 -2.64 -2.89 -2.83
C GLU A 48 -1.92 -1.55 -2.93
N GLU A 49 -2.48 -0.46 -2.36
CA GLU A 49 -1.79 0.82 -2.26
C GLU A 49 -0.62 0.76 -1.26
N ILE A 50 -0.77 -0.01 -0.17
CA ILE A 50 0.32 -0.31 0.77
C ILE A 50 1.42 -1.10 0.05
N SER A 51 1.05 -2.15 -0.68
CA SER A 51 1.98 -2.96 -1.49
C SER A 51 2.74 -2.09 -2.50
N GLN A 52 2.05 -1.22 -3.23
CA GLN A 52 2.70 -0.29 -4.16
C GLN A 52 3.61 0.71 -3.46
N ALA A 53 3.23 1.20 -2.27
CA ALA A 53 4.11 2.08 -1.49
C ALA A 53 5.41 1.37 -1.12
N ILE A 54 5.33 0.11 -0.65
CA ILE A 54 6.51 -0.72 -0.35
C ILE A 54 7.37 -0.89 -1.60
N LEU A 55 6.79 -1.35 -2.72
CA LEU A 55 7.52 -1.58 -3.97
C LEU A 55 8.24 -0.34 -4.47
N GLN A 56 7.57 0.82 -4.46
CA GLN A 56 8.19 2.08 -4.86
C GLN A 56 9.39 2.46 -3.98
N GLN A 57 9.31 2.23 -2.66
CA GLN A 57 10.42 2.53 -1.76
C GLN A 57 11.58 1.56 -1.93
N VAL A 58 11.31 0.26 -2.03
CA VAL A 58 12.35 -0.76 -2.23
C VAL A 58 13.06 -0.52 -3.58
N LYS A 59 12.31 -0.21 -4.63
CA LYS A 59 12.87 0.11 -5.95
C LYS A 59 13.76 1.36 -5.92
N ARG A 60 13.38 2.39 -5.16
CA ARG A 60 14.19 3.62 -5.00
C ARG A 60 15.44 3.40 -4.14
N GLY A 61 15.33 2.56 -3.11
CA GLY A 61 16.42 2.25 -2.20
C GLY A 61 17.38 1.17 -2.72
N PHE A 62 17.07 0.51 -3.84
CA PHE A 62 17.70 -0.71 -4.38
C PHE A 62 17.59 -1.94 -3.46
N SER A 63 17.90 -1.78 -2.18
CA SER A 63 17.72 -2.76 -1.12
C SER A 63 17.43 -2.02 0.19
N LEU A 64 16.40 -2.44 0.91
CA LEU A 64 16.02 -1.84 2.19
C LEU A 64 15.84 -2.92 3.25
N SER A 65 16.16 -2.63 4.50
CA SER A 65 15.71 -3.49 5.61
C SER A 65 14.17 -3.52 5.63
N LEU A 66 13.59 -4.58 6.22
CA LEU A 66 12.12 -4.67 6.36
C LEU A 66 11.55 -3.44 7.09
N ASP A 67 12.21 -2.98 8.15
CA ASP A 67 11.76 -1.84 8.94
C ASP A 67 11.89 -0.51 8.19
N ASP A 68 12.95 -0.33 7.39
CA ASP A 68 13.10 0.83 6.52
C ASP A 68 12.06 0.84 5.40
N ALA A 69 11.78 -0.32 4.81
CA ALA A 69 10.74 -0.45 3.79
C ALA A 69 9.37 -0.04 4.34
N VAL A 70 9.00 -0.51 5.54
CA VAL A 70 7.76 -0.14 6.21
C VAL A 70 7.74 1.35 6.58
N SER A 71 8.80 1.85 7.20
CA SER A 71 8.86 3.24 7.67
C SER A 71 8.81 4.25 6.52
N ASN A 72 9.52 3.96 5.43
CA ASN A 72 9.50 4.81 4.23
C ASN A 72 8.15 4.73 3.50
N ALA A 73 7.54 3.54 3.40
CA ALA A 73 6.23 3.36 2.79
C ALA A 73 5.13 4.09 3.57
N ALA A 74 5.15 4.01 4.91
CA ALA A 74 4.23 4.75 5.77
C ALA A 74 4.38 6.27 5.60
N ARG A 75 5.62 6.76 5.49
CA ARG A 75 5.90 8.20 5.30
C ARG A 75 5.31 8.73 4.00
N VAL A 76 5.45 8.01 2.88
CA VAL A 76 4.87 8.45 1.59
C VAL A 76 3.34 8.35 1.53
N LEU A 77 2.76 7.49 2.37
CA LEU A 77 1.31 7.42 2.56
C LEU A 77 0.78 8.54 3.47
N GLY A 78 1.65 9.37 4.05
CA GLY A 78 1.30 10.51 4.90
C GLY A 78 1.23 10.22 6.40
N PHE A 79 1.78 9.08 6.85
CA PHE A 79 1.81 8.67 8.24
C PHE A 79 3.20 8.86 8.84
N GLN A 80 3.29 9.65 9.92
CA GLN A 80 4.56 9.94 10.57
C GLN A 80 5.05 8.84 11.51
N ARG A 81 4.12 8.03 12.04
CA ARG A 81 4.42 6.93 12.97
C ARG A 81 3.73 5.66 12.49
N VAL A 82 4.42 4.54 12.64
CA VAL A 82 3.88 3.22 12.39
C VAL A 82 3.47 2.63 13.74
N THR A 83 2.16 2.46 13.95
CA THR A 83 1.63 1.78 15.14
C THR A 83 1.77 0.26 14.97
N ALA A 84 1.62 -0.52 16.05
CA ALA A 84 1.65 -1.99 15.96
C ALA A 84 0.60 -2.54 14.97
N GLN A 85 -0.60 -1.95 14.98
CA GLN A 85 -1.66 -2.31 14.03
C GLN A 85 -1.28 -1.97 12.59
N ALA A 86 -0.66 -0.81 12.34
CA ALA A 86 -0.18 -0.46 11.01
C ALA A 86 0.92 -1.41 10.56
N LYS A 87 1.89 -1.70 11.44
CA LYS A 87 3.00 -2.63 11.18
C LYS A 87 2.47 -4.00 10.75
N TYR A 88 1.46 -4.52 11.43
CA TYR A 88 0.79 -5.78 11.05
C TYR A 88 0.25 -5.75 9.61
N LEU A 89 -0.41 -4.66 9.19
CA LEU A 89 -0.90 -4.51 7.82
C LEU A 89 0.25 -4.49 6.80
N PHE A 90 1.34 -3.77 7.10
CA PHE A 90 2.52 -3.75 6.23
C PHE A 90 3.19 -5.12 6.13
N ASP A 91 3.33 -5.84 7.24
CA ASP A 91 3.97 -7.15 7.27
C ASP A 91 3.15 -8.16 6.45
N GLN A 92 1.82 -8.12 6.52
CA GLN A 92 0.96 -8.92 5.63
C GLN A 92 1.21 -8.64 4.14
N GLN A 93 1.41 -7.37 3.76
CA GLN A 93 1.70 -7.01 2.37
C GLN A 93 3.10 -7.43 1.95
N LEU A 94 4.10 -7.26 2.82
CA LEU A 94 5.48 -7.72 2.58
C LEU A 94 5.52 -9.23 2.34
N ASP A 95 4.86 -10.00 3.21
CA ASP A 95 4.75 -11.46 3.05
C ASP A 95 4.11 -11.85 1.72
N GLY A 96 3.04 -11.15 1.32
CA GLY A 96 2.39 -11.36 0.03
C GLY A 96 3.31 -11.09 -1.16
N LEU A 97 4.05 -9.99 -1.12
CA LEU A 97 5.01 -9.60 -2.17
C LEU A 97 6.21 -10.55 -2.25
N ILE A 98 6.66 -11.09 -1.12
CA ILE A 98 7.75 -12.08 -1.09
C ILE A 98 7.25 -13.43 -1.62
N LYS A 99 6.07 -13.89 -1.18
CA LYS A 99 5.47 -15.17 -1.65
C LYS A 99 5.14 -15.17 -3.14
N SER A 100 4.82 -14.01 -3.70
CA SER A 100 4.59 -13.83 -5.14
C SER A 100 5.86 -13.56 -5.93
N GLU A 101 7.03 -13.64 -5.29
CA GLU A 101 8.36 -13.44 -5.90
C GLU A 101 8.55 -12.05 -6.53
N VAL A 102 7.72 -11.07 -6.16
CA VAL A 102 7.88 -9.66 -6.58
C VAL A 102 9.03 -9.00 -5.80
N LEU A 103 9.17 -9.38 -4.53
CA LEU A 103 10.28 -9.00 -3.67
C LEU A 103 11.10 -10.23 -3.28
N ILE A 104 12.42 -10.05 -3.21
CA ILE A 104 13.34 -11.07 -2.71
C ILE A 104 13.88 -10.64 -1.35
N LEU A 105 13.72 -11.49 -0.34
CA LEU A 105 14.32 -11.31 0.98
C LEU A 105 15.72 -11.94 1.02
N ARG A 106 16.75 -11.12 1.33
CA ARG A 106 18.15 -11.55 1.49
C ARG A 106 18.75 -10.90 2.74
N ASN A 107 19.23 -11.72 3.68
CA ASN A 107 19.94 -11.24 4.89
C ASN A 107 19.18 -10.17 5.69
N GLY A 108 17.83 -10.23 5.74
CA GLY A 108 17.00 -9.26 6.45
C GLY A 108 16.64 -7.99 5.65
N SER A 109 17.13 -7.89 4.41
CA SER A 109 16.77 -6.82 3.48
C SER A 109 15.95 -7.33 2.31
N VAL A 110 15.06 -6.49 1.81
CA VAL A 110 14.23 -6.75 0.62
C VAL A 110 14.74 -5.95 -0.57
N SER A 111 14.76 -6.58 -1.73
CA SER A 111 15.00 -5.95 -3.03
C SER A 111 13.92 -6.38 -4.02
N VAL A 112 13.70 -5.58 -5.07
CA VAL A 112 12.88 -6.04 -6.21
C VAL A 112 13.58 -7.22 -6.87
N ALA A 113 12.81 -8.22 -7.30
CA ALA A 113 13.31 -9.40 -7.97
C ALA A 113 14.02 -9.10 -9.30
#